data_AF-A0A519M512-F1
#
_entry.id   AF-A0A519M512-F1
#
_cell.length_a   1.000
_cell.length_b   1.000
_cell.length_c   1.000
_cell.angle_alpha   90.00
_cell.angle_beta   90.00
_cell.angle_gamma   90.00
#
_symmetry.space_group_name_H-M   'P 1'
#
loop_
_entity.id
_entity.type
_entity.pdbx_description
1 polymer ?
#
loop_
_entity_poly.entity_id
_entity_poly.type
_entity_poly.pdbx_seq_one_letter_code
_entity_poly.pdbx_strand_id
1 'polypeptide(L)'
;MAGQGWRLRAVMVATAALWAAAGAVHAEPTAWPDYMPRLSAGVSESPIDAALPADVAVVAPDSTVPPGIARWSGVWQGWACISQVCDVKLAVEKLSPTGAALAYAAASSGQPVFTERTDARFVDGELVAQLKTGTKLVLRLRADGDMEMSLWRPNAQLLSAGVLTQKAQARPYRRSTERVPTPWAEDGKAQTLEMVVYRPVSTPGPWPTLVFNHGSTGEGNQPAWFKFTSASPKVGRYFAERGWQVVFPQRRGRGQSDGLYDEGFEADRSRYSCLPERSLPGVDRAIADLDATMAYLRQRPDVDTTRLLIGGVSRGGILSVAYGAASHRCSRA
;
A
#
# COMPACT_ATOMS: atom_id res chain seq x y z
N MET A 1 51.27 -20.32 11.87
CA MET A 1 50.61 -19.43 10.90
C MET A 1 49.55 -20.23 10.15
N ALA A 2 48.34 -19.67 10.05
CA ALA A 2 47.23 -19.99 9.14
C ALA A 2 46.66 -21.43 9.16
N GLY A 3 45.35 -21.68 9.21
CA GLY A 3 44.18 -20.81 9.22
C GLY A 3 42.94 -21.71 9.23
N GLN A 4 42.09 -21.59 10.26
CA GLN A 4 40.83 -22.32 10.39
C GLN A 4 39.82 -21.78 9.38
N GLY A 5 39.28 -22.69 8.56
CA GLY A 5 38.20 -22.39 7.62
C GLY A 5 36.87 -22.18 8.34
N TRP A 6 36.25 -21.03 8.12
CA TRP A 6 34.90 -20.73 8.60
C TRP A 6 33.87 -21.39 7.67
N ARG A 7 33.11 -22.36 8.20
CA ARG A 7 31.91 -22.91 7.53
C ARG A 7 30.71 -22.05 7.91
N LEU A 8 30.14 -21.30 6.95
CA LEU A 8 28.83 -20.67 7.13
C LEU A 8 27.76 -21.77 7.24
N ARG A 9 27.06 -21.83 8.37
CA ARG A 9 25.82 -22.59 8.54
C ARG A 9 24.65 -21.68 8.16
N ALA A 10 24.02 -21.93 7.02
CA ALA A 10 22.72 -21.37 6.70
C ALA A 10 21.65 -22.19 7.43
N VAL A 11 20.93 -21.56 8.36
CA VAL A 11 19.74 -22.15 8.99
C VAL A 11 18.51 -21.60 8.25
N MET A 12 17.89 -22.45 7.43
CA MET A 12 16.54 -22.21 6.92
C MET A 12 15.55 -22.70 7.97
N VAL A 13 14.75 -21.78 8.53
CA VAL A 13 13.57 -22.15 9.32
C VAL A 13 12.38 -22.21 8.36
N ALA A 14 11.94 -23.42 8.02
CA ALA A 14 10.68 -23.66 7.33
C ALA A 14 9.63 -24.02 8.38
N THR A 15 8.69 -23.13 8.66
CA THR A 15 7.50 -23.45 9.45
C THR A 15 6.43 -24.03 8.53
N ALA A 16 6.20 -25.35 8.64
CA ALA A 16 5.02 -26.00 8.07
C ALA A 16 3.87 -25.93 9.09
N ALA A 17 2.79 -25.25 8.74
CA ALA A 17 1.55 -25.30 9.52
C ALA A 17 0.66 -26.42 8.95
N LEU A 18 0.52 -27.52 9.70
CA LEU A 18 -0.52 -28.52 9.46
C LEU A 18 -1.87 -27.93 9.90
N TRP A 19 -2.81 -27.80 8.97
CA TRP A 19 -4.21 -27.50 9.28
C TRP A 19 -4.99 -28.81 9.48
N ALA A 20 -5.37 -29.09 10.72
CA ALA A 20 -6.42 -30.05 11.02
C ALA A 20 -7.78 -29.37 10.83
N ALA A 21 -8.62 -29.90 9.96
CA ALA A 21 -9.97 -29.40 9.75
C ALA A 21 -10.88 -29.87 10.90
N ALA A 22 -11.15 -28.98 11.85
CA ALA A 22 -12.29 -29.10 12.76
C ALA A 22 -13.37 -28.12 12.29
N GLY A 23 -14.61 -28.60 12.16
CA GLY A 23 -15.75 -27.84 11.64
C GLY A 23 -15.93 -26.52 12.39
N ALA A 24 -15.81 -25.41 11.67
CA ALA A 24 -16.05 -24.08 12.23
C ALA A 24 -17.55 -23.80 12.25
N VAL A 25 -18.10 -23.63 13.44
CA VAL A 25 -19.33 -22.85 13.64
C VAL A 25 -19.02 -21.44 13.11
N HIS A 26 -19.80 -20.98 12.13
CA HIS A 26 -19.63 -19.65 11.56
C HIS A 26 -19.97 -18.59 12.62
N ALA A 27 -18.95 -18.11 13.34
CA ALA A 27 -19.02 -16.85 14.06
C ALA A 27 -19.32 -15.74 13.04
N GLU A 28 -20.15 -14.77 13.39
CA GLU A 28 -20.31 -13.58 12.56
C GLU A 28 -18.92 -12.98 12.27
N PRO A 29 -18.63 -12.56 11.02
CA PRO A 29 -17.37 -11.93 10.73
C PRO A 29 -17.22 -10.72 11.64
N THR A 30 -16.15 -10.69 12.43
CA THR A 30 -15.85 -9.48 13.22
C THR A 30 -15.72 -8.31 12.25
N ALA A 31 -16.08 -7.10 12.69
CA ALA A 31 -15.95 -5.90 11.85
C ALA A 31 -14.49 -5.56 11.50
N TRP A 32 -13.52 -6.35 11.98
CA TRP A 32 -12.10 -6.04 11.95
C TRP A 32 -11.29 -7.15 11.33
N PRO A 33 -10.68 -6.90 10.17
CA PRO A 33 -9.66 -7.79 9.64
C PRO A 33 -8.47 -7.94 10.61
N ASP A 34 -7.88 -9.14 10.69
CA ASP A 34 -6.77 -9.46 11.60
C ASP A 34 -5.52 -8.57 11.43
N TYR A 35 -5.38 -7.90 10.29
CA TYR A 35 -4.28 -6.98 10.04
C TYR A 35 -4.48 -5.60 10.67
N MET A 36 -5.69 -5.23 11.10
CA MET A 36 -6.01 -3.89 11.57
C MET A 36 -5.08 -3.39 12.69
N PRO A 37 -4.78 -4.17 13.75
CA PRO A 37 -3.91 -3.71 14.82
C PRO A 37 -2.47 -3.39 14.37
N ARG A 38 -2.04 -3.86 13.20
CA ARG A 38 -0.70 -3.63 12.63
C ARG A 38 -0.62 -2.39 11.75
N LEU A 39 -1.75 -1.76 11.45
CA LEU A 39 -1.82 -0.54 10.66
C LEU A 39 -1.56 0.69 11.53
N SER A 40 -0.91 1.70 10.95
CA SER A 40 -0.67 2.99 11.59
C SER A 40 -1.42 4.09 10.85
N ALA A 41 -1.88 5.11 11.59
CA ALA A 41 -2.35 6.33 10.96
C ALA A 41 -1.25 6.95 10.08
N GLY A 42 -1.67 7.74 9.10
CA GLY A 42 -0.76 8.32 8.13
C GLY A 42 -1.49 9.23 7.16
N VAL A 43 -0.71 9.80 6.26
CA VAL A 43 -1.26 10.54 5.12
C VAL A 43 -1.75 9.56 4.05
N SER A 44 -2.88 9.86 3.42
CA SER A 44 -3.40 9.15 2.25
C SER A 44 -2.48 9.31 1.02
N GLU A 45 -2.39 8.25 0.21
CA GLU A 45 -1.75 8.25 -1.11
C GLU A 45 -2.71 8.58 -2.25
N SER A 46 -3.98 8.88 -1.93
CA SER A 46 -4.92 9.38 -2.92
C SER A 46 -4.42 10.71 -3.51
N PRO A 47 -4.51 10.90 -4.84
CA PRO A 47 -4.29 12.20 -5.46
C PRO A 47 -5.51 13.15 -5.31
N ILE A 48 -6.62 12.65 -4.77
CA ILE A 48 -7.85 13.40 -4.54
C ILE A 48 -8.11 13.43 -3.03
N ASP A 49 -8.13 14.63 -2.46
CA ASP A 49 -8.44 14.83 -1.05
C ASP A 49 -9.95 14.71 -0.81
N ALA A 50 -10.34 14.00 0.25
CA ALA A 50 -11.70 14.04 0.73
C ALA A 50 -12.00 15.42 1.31
N ALA A 51 -13.26 15.85 1.25
CA ALA A 51 -13.69 17.12 1.81
C ALA A 51 -14.95 16.93 2.64
N LEU A 52 -14.87 17.32 3.90
CA LEU A 52 -16.05 17.44 4.76
C LEU A 52 -16.92 18.63 4.29
N PRO A 53 -18.22 18.63 4.60
CA PRO A 53 -19.08 19.79 4.35
C PRO A 53 -18.50 21.06 5.01
N ALA A 54 -18.61 22.21 4.35
CA ALA A 54 -18.03 23.47 4.83
C ALA A 54 -18.69 23.99 6.11
N ASP A 55 -19.92 23.55 6.39
CA ASP A 55 -20.72 23.89 7.55
C ASP A 55 -20.49 22.92 8.73
N VAL A 56 -19.49 22.02 8.65
CA VAL A 56 -19.16 21.11 9.75
C VAL A 56 -18.80 21.89 11.01
N ALA A 57 -19.50 21.57 12.10
CA ALA A 57 -19.27 22.15 13.41
C ALA A 57 -19.19 21.04 14.47
N VAL A 58 -18.07 20.97 15.19
CA VAL A 58 -17.88 20.05 16.31
C VAL A 58 -18.36 20.71 17.59
N VAL A 59 -19.42 20.16 18.18
CA VAL A 59 -19.93 20.58 19.49
C VAL A 59 -19.10 19.90 20.58
N ALA A 60 -18.61 20.69 21.54
CA ALA A 60 -17.90 20.17 22.70
C ALA A 60 -18.82 19.21 23.49
N PRO A 61 -18.33 18.01 23.87
CA PRO A 61 -19.11 17.10 24.71
C PRO A 61 -19.47 17.76 26.04
N ASP A 62 -20.74 17.67 26.44
CA ASP A 62 -21.19 18.13 27.75
C ASP A 62 -20.80 17.14 28.87
N SER A 63 -21.08 17.52 30.12
CA SER A 63 -20.73 16.73 31.31
C SER A 63 -21.45 15.39 31.43
N THR A 64 -22.49 15.13 30.62
CA THR A 64 -23.18 13.84 30.60
C THR A 64 -22.40 12.79 29.80
N VAL A 65 -21.49 13.20 28.92
CA VAL A 65 -20.69 12.32 28.09
C VAL A 65 -19.50 11.77 28.89
N PRO A 66 -19.37 10.44 29.06
CA PRO A 66 -18.25 9.84 29.79
C PRO A 66 -16.90 10.21 29.17
N PRO A 67 -15.81 10.39 29.95
CA PRO A 67 -14.50 10.77 29.43
C PRO A 67 -13.96 9.84 28.34
N GLY A 68 -14.22 8.54 28.43
CA GLY A 68 -13.84 7.56 27.41
C GLY A 68 -14.53 7.79 26.07
N ILE A 69 -15.80 8.23 26.10
CA ILE A 69 -16.58 8.60 24.92
C ILE A 69 -16.16 9.99 24.43
N ALA A 70 -15.96 10.97 25.32
CA ALA A 70 -15.59 12.34 24.94
C ALA A 70 -14.37 12.41 24.00
N ARG A 71 -13.43 11.46 24.11
CA ARG A 71 -12.25 11.31 23.23
C ARG A 71 -12.58 11.10 21.74
N TRP A 72 -13.80 10.71 21.40
CA TRP A 72 -14.24 10.52 20.01
C TRP A 72 -14.54 11.85 19.31
N SER A 73 -14.84 12.91 20.07
CA SER A 73 -15.19 14.22 19.53
C SER A 73 -14.06 14.84 18.71
N GLY A 74 -14.40 15.52 17.62
CA GLY A 74 -13.45 16.25 16.77
C GLY A 74 -13.43 15.78 15.32
N VAL A 75 -12.46 16.30 14.58
CA VAL A 75 -12.24 15.99 13.16
C VAL A 75 -11.07 15.03 13.03
N TRP A 76 -11.34 13.89 12.41
CA TRP A 76 -10.43 12.80 12.14
C TRP A 76 -10.08 12.78 10.65
N GLN A 77 -8.82 12.48 10.36
CA GLN A 77 -8.33 12.37 8.99
C GLN A 77 -7.36 11.20 8.87
N GLY A 78 -7.29 10.60 7.69
CA GLY A 78 -6.35 9.54 7.42
C GLY A 78 -6.65 8.85 6.11
N TRP A 79 -6.51 7.54 6.10
CA TRP A 79 -6.61 6.75 4.88
C TRP A 79 -7.39 5.47 5.09
N ALA A 80 -7.94 4.97 3.99
CA ALA A 80 -8.48 3.62 3.86
C ALA A 80 -7.98 2.98 2.57
N CYS A 81 -8.47 1.77 2.29
CA CYS A 81 -8.15 0.98 1.10
C CYS A 81 -6.69 0.46 1.09
N ILE A 82 -6.45 -0.56 0.26
CA ILE A 82 -5.12 -1.14 0.09
C ILE A 82 -4.16 -0.07 -0.43
N SER A 83 -2.94 -0.05 0.11
CA SER A 83 -1.92 0.96 -0.22
C SER A 83 -2.31 2.41 0.10
N GLN A 84 -3.26 2.61 1.03
CA GLN A 84 -3.65 3.94 1.52
C GLN A 84 -4.22 4.86 0.44
N VAL A 85 -4.82 4.30 -0.62
CA VAL A 85 -5.25 5.06 -1.82
C VAL A 85 -6.61 5.73 -1.70
N CYS A 86 -7.29 5.61 -0.56
CA CYS A 86 -8.52 6.34 -0.27
C CYS A 86 -8.22 7.37 0.82
N ASP A 87 -8.41 8.66 0.50
CA ASP A 87 -8.40 9.72 1.51
C ASP A 87 -9.73 9.72 2.26
N VAL A 88 -9.68 9.87 3.58
CA VAL A 88 -10.86 9.80 4.45
C VAL A 88 -10.82 10.90 5.49
N LYS A 89 -11.96 11.58 5.66
CA LYS A 89 -12.22 12.52 6.74
C LYS A 89 -13.51 12.16 7.45
N LEU A 90 -13.54 12.37 8.76
CA LEU A 90 -14.70 12.10 9.60
C LEU A 90 -14.79 13.17 10.68
N ALA A 91 -15.88 13.91 10.76
CA ALA A 91 -16.18 14.75 11.92
C ALA A 91 -17.22 14.06 12.80
N VAL A 92 -16.94 14.03 14.11
CA VAL A 92 -17.93 13.72 15.13
C VAL A 92 -18.54 15.06 15.56
N GLU A 93 -19.62 15.47 14.88
CA GLU A 93 -20.24 16.79 15.06
C GLU A 93 -20.93 16.92 16.41
N LYS A 94 -21.63 15.86 16.85
CA LYS A 94 -22.29 15.80 18.16
C LYS A 94 -22.09 14.42 18.76
N LEU A 95 -21.94 14.37 20.08
CA LEU A 95 -21.70 13.14 20.82
C LEU A 95 -22.66 13.02 22.00
N SER A 96 -23.12 11.82 22.26
CA SER A 96 -23.94 11.48 23.44
C SER A 96 -23.38 10.20 24.08
N PRO A 97 -23.87 9.81 25.28
CA PRO A 97 -23.48 8.54 25.89
C PRO A 97 -23.83 7.30 25.06
N THR A 98 -24.76 7.41 24.10
CA THR A 98 -25.30 6.27 23.33
C THR A 98 -24.97 6.33 21.83
N GLY A 99 -24.43 7.43 21.33
CA GLY A 99 -24.15 7.57 19.91
C GLY A 99 -23.53 8.91 19.52
N ALA A 100 -23.51 9.18 18.21
CA ALA A 100 -22.94 10.39 17.64
C ALA A 100 -23.63 10.79 16.34
N ALA A 101 -23.61 12.08 16.03
CA ALA A 101 -23.86 12.59 14.68
C ALA A 101 -22.50 12.72 13.95
N LEU A 102 -22.40 12.10 12.78
CA LEU A 102 -21.17 12.02 11.99
C LEU A 102 -21.32 12.77 10.68
N ALA A 103 -20.27 13.48 10.27
CA ALA A 103 -20.04 13.86 8.87
C ALA A 103 -18.86 13.05 8.33
N TYR A 104 -19.11 12.19 7.35
CA TYR A 104 -18.11 11.32 6.73
C TYR A 104 -17.81 11.78 5.31
N ALA A 105 -16.53 11.77 4.93
CA ALA A 105 -16.10 12.02 3.56
C ALA A 105 -15.00 11.04 3.13
N ALA A 106 -15.05 10.59 1.88
CA ALA A 106 -14.00 9.78 1.27
C ALA A 106 -13.81 10.11 -0.20
N ALA A 107 -12.57 9.97 -0.69
CA ALA A 107 -12.23 10.20 -2.08
C ALA A 107 -11.07 9.30 -2.53
N SER A 108 -11.05 8.93 -3.81
CA SER A 108 -9.93 8.24 -4.45
C SER A 108 -9.93 8.51 -5.95
N SER A 109 -8.87 8.14 -6.68
CA SER A 109 -8.87 8.26 -8.15
C SER A 109 -10.00 7.48 -8.84
N GLY A 110 -10.54 6.44 -8.19
CA GLY A 110 -11.65 5.63 -8.71
C GLY A 110 -13.02 6.03 -8.18
N GLN A 111 -13.10 6.99 -7.26
CA GLN A 111 -14.34 7.42 -6.63
C GLN A 111 -14.32 8.94 -6.38
N PRO A 112 -15.21 9.72 -7.02
CA PRO A 112 -15.31 11.15 -6.74
C PRO A 112 -15.63 11.38 -5.25
N VAL A 113 -15.35 12.58 -4.75
CA VAL A 113 -15.58 12.94 -3.34
C VAL A 113 -17.02 12.57 -2.96
N PHE A 114 -17.12 11.63 -2.02
CA PHE A 114 -18.37 11.21 -1.41
C PHE A 114 -18.44 11.81 -0.03
N THR A 115 -19.55 12.47 0.27
CA THR A 115 -19.78 13.10 1.57
C THR A 115 -21.19 12.81 2.05
N GLU A 116 -21.33 12.52 3.34
CA GLU A 116 -22.59 12.18 3.98
C GLU A 116 -22.61 12.56 5.47
N ARG A 117 -23.77 13.03 5.96
CA ARG A 117 -24.07 13.08 7.38
C ARG A 117 -24.94 11.89 7.77
N THR A 118 -24.62 11.23 8.88
CA THR A 118 -25.34 10.05 9.38
C THR A 118 -25.29 9.99 10.90
N ASP A 119 -26.29 9.38 11.52
CA ASP A 119 -26.28 9.07 12.95
C ASP A 119 -25.64 7.70 13.20
N ALA A 120 -24.90 7.61 14.28
CA ALA A 120 -24.20 6.42 14.71
C ALA A 120 -24.54 6.08 16.16
N ARG A 121 -24.45 4.79 16.51
CA ARG A 121 -24.73 4.28 17.85
C ARG A 121 -23.55 3.51 18.41
N PHE A 122 -23.34 3.62 19.71
CA PHE A 122 -22.37 2.76 20.39
C PHE A 122 -22.93 1.35 20.53
N VAL A 123 -22.18 0.37 20.05
CA VAL A 123 -22.43 -1.07 20.18
C VAL A 123 -21.12 -1.71 20.61
N ASP A 124 -21.08 -2.30 21.80
CA ASP A 124 -19.90 -2.97 22.35
C ASP A 124 -18.61 -2.11 22.34
N GLY A 125 -18.76 -0.80 22.59
CA GLY A 125 -17.64 0.16 22.62
C GLY A 125 -17.18 0.66 21.24
N GLU A 126 -17.85 0.24 20.17
CA GLU A 126 -17.61 0.67 18.80
C GLU A 126 -18.74 1.58 18.32
N LEU A 127 -18.43 2.48 17.39
CA LEU A 127 -19.43 3.39 16.83
C LEU A 127 -19.86 2.86 15.46
N VAL A 128 -21.14 2.53 15.34
CA VAL A 128 -21.73 1.89 14.15
C VAL A 128 -22.72 2.84 13.49
N ALA A 129 -22.54 3.10 12.21
CA ALA A 129 -23.42 3.93 11.39
C ALA A 129 -23.83 3.21 10.10
N GLN A 130 -24.97 3.61 9.54
CA GLN A 130 -25.47 3.13 8.27
C GLN A 130 -25.41 4.27 7.26
N LEU A 131 -24.63 4.12 6.19
CA LEU A 131 -24.57 5.10 5.11
C LEU A 131 -25.77 4.92 4.16
N LYS A 132 -26.14 5.97 3.43
CA LYS A 132 -27.26 6.00 2.46
C LYS A 132 -27.13 4.97 1.35
N THR A 133 -25.92 4.49 1.11
CA THR A 133 -25.60 3.43 0.14
C THR A 133 -25.95 2.03 0.66
N GLY A 134 -26.40 1.89 1.90
CA GLY A 134 -26.51 0.60 2.57
C GLY A 134 -25.17 0.07 3.10
N THR A 135 -24.08 0.82 2.96
CA THR A 135 -22.78 0.44 3.54
C THR A 135 -22.76 0.70 5.05
N LYS A 136 -22.40 -0.31 5.84
CA LYS A 136 -22.18 -0.18 7.28
C LYS A 136 -20.79 0.38 7.55
N LEU A 137 -20.71 1.50 8.27
CA LEU A 137 -19.49 2.09 8.80
C LEU A 137 -19.32 1.66 10.24
N VAL A 138 -18.17 1.06 10.57
CA VAL A 138 -17.80 0.70 11.93
C VAL A 138 -16.51 1.41 12.29
N LEU A 139 -16.47 2.02 13.46
CA LEU A 139 -15.34 2.78 13.98
C LEU A 139 -14.94 2.23 15.35
N ARG A 140 -13.63 2.16 15.60
CA ARG A 140 -13.08 1.75 16.89
C ARG A 140 -11.95 2.69 17.30
N LEU A 141 -12.09 3.35 18.44
CA LEU A 141 -11.05 4.19 19.01
C LEU A 141 -10.01 3.33 19.72
N ARG A 142 -8.74 3.51 19.36
CA ARG A 142 -7.61 2.80 19.98
C ARG A 142 -7.16 3.47 21.27
N ALA A 143 -6.41 2.70 22.07
CA ALA A 143 -5.75 3.21 23.27
C ALA A 143 -4.73 4.33 22.95
N ASP A 144 -4.07 4.25 21.78
CA ASP A 144 -3.09 5.24 21.31
C ASP A 144 -3.72 6.54 20.75
N GLY A 145 -5.05 6.64 20.76
CA GLY A 145 -5.82 7.79 20.30
C GLY A 145 -6.02 7.88 18.79
N ASP A 146 -5.61 6.87 18.01
CA ASP A 146 -6.01 6.76 16.60
C ASP A 146 -7.34 6.00 16.48
N MET A 147 -8.01 6.15 15.35
CA MET A 147 -9.32 5.55 15.09
C MET A 147 -9.22 4.56 13.94
N GLU A 148 -9.60 3.31 14.17
CA GLU A 148 -9.81 2.34 13.11
C GLU A 148 -11.16 2.56 12.46
N MET A 149 -11.22 2.28 11.15
CA MET A 149 -12.48 2.23 10.44
C MET A 149 -12.58 1.02 9.52
N SER A 150 -13.80 0.56 9.32
CA SER A 150 -14.15 -0.40 8.29
C SER A 150 -15.49 -0.04 7.65
N LEU A 151 -15.58 -0.31 6.34
CA LEU A 151 -16.79 -0.18 5.55
C LEU A 151 -17.19 -1.57 5.06
N TRP A 152 -18.45 -1.93 5.26
CA TRP A 152 -18.99 -3.23 4.90
C TRP A 152 -20.21 -3.06 4.00
N ARG A 153 -20.22 -3.76 2.88
CA ARG A 153 -21.40 -3.85 2.01
C ARG A 153 -22.57 -4.54 2.74
N PRO A 154 -23.82 -4.34 2.31
CA PRO A 154 -24.99 -5.02 2.88
C PRO A 154 -24.86 -6.55 2.95
N ASN A 155 -24.11 -7.16 2.02
CA ASN A 155 -23.84 -8.59 1.96
C ASN A 155 -22.67 -9.05 2.87
N ALA A 156 -22.31 -8.27 3.88
CA ALA A 156 -21.19 -8.52 4.80
C ALA A 156 -19.81 -8.67 4.12
N GLN A 157 -19.64 -8.14 2.90
CA GLN A 157 -18.33 -8.05 2.25
C GLN A 157 -17.61 -6.78 2.69
N LEU A 158 -16.37 -6.93 3.19
CA LEU A 158 -15.50 -5.79 3.48
C LEU A 158 -15.24 -4.99 2.20
N LEU A 159 -15.60 -3.71 2.22
CA LEU A 159 -15.36 -2.77 1.14
C LEU A 159 -14.01 -2.09 1.30
N SER A 160 -13.72 -1.57 2.49
CA SER A 160 -12.45 -0.93 2.82
C SER A 160 -12.23 -0.93 4.33
N ALA A 161 -10.98 -0.79 4.74
CA ALA A 161 -10.60 -0.54 6.12
C ALA A 161 -9.40 0.41 6.17
N GLY A 162 -9.20 1.07 7.30
CA GLY A 162 -8.26 2.19 7.40
C GLY A 162 -8.03 2.68 8.83
N VAL A 163 -7.14 3.66 8.96
CA VAL A 163 -6.81 4.30 10.23
C VAL A 163 -6.83 5.82 10.07
N LEU A 164 -7.57 6.47 10.95
CA LEU A 164 -7.71 7.92 11.06
C LEU A 164 -7.04 8.41 12.33
N THR A 165 -6.71 9.70 12.38
CA THR A 165 -6.11 10.34 13.55
C THR A 165 -6.45 11.82 13.57
N GLN A 166 -6.38 12.42 14.76
CA GLN A 166 -6.45 13.87 14.96
C GLN A 166 -5.05 14.50 15.04
N LYS A 167 -4.00 13.68 15.10
CA LYS A 167 -2.61 14.13 15.17
C LYS A 167 -2.22 14.81 13.86
N ALA A 168 -1.47 15.90 13.96
CA ALA A 168 -0.92 16.58 12.80
C ALA A 168 -0.13 15.60 11.91
N GLN A 169 -0.43 15.59 10.62
CA GLN A 169 0.22 14.72 9.65
C GLN A 169 1.16 15.55 8.78
N ALA A 170 2.44 15.18 8.74
CA ALA A 170 3.38 15.73 7.77
C ALA A 170 3.50 14.75 6.58
N ARG A 171 3.58 15.28 5.34
CA ARG A 171 4.05 14.50 4.18
C ARG A 171 5.57 14.65 4.08
N PRO A 172 6.37 13.63 4.42
CA PRO A 172 7.83 13.73 4.32
C PRO A 172 8.34 13.57 2.88
N TYR A 173 7.44 13.41 1.90
CA TYR A 173 7.76 13.24 0.50
C TYR A 173 6.76 13.91 -0.43
N ARG A 174 7.22 14.21 -1.65
CA ARG A 174 6.37 14.39 -2.83
C ARG A 174 6.28 13.06 -3.56
N ARG A 175 5.05 12.57 -3.77
CA ARG A 175 4.78 11.39 -4.59
C ARG A 175 4.46 11.82 -6.02
N SER A 176 5.05 11.17 -7.01
CA SER A 176 4.68 11.30 -8.42
C SER A 176 4.62 9.92 -9.09
N THR A 177 3.96 9.87 -10.24
CA THR A 177 4.03 8.72 -11.17
C THR A 177 4.68 9.19 -12.46
N GLU A 178 5.64 8.43 -12.96
CA GLU A 178 6.46 8.76 -14.12
C GLU A 178 6.42 7.62 -15.15
N ARG A 179 6.66 7.95 -16.42
CA ARG A 179 6.81 6.98 -17.52
C ARG A 179 8.30 6.80 -17.84
N VAL A 180 8.79 5.59 -17.66
CA VAL A 180 10.16 5.20 -17.96
C VAL A 180 10.22 4.71 -19.42
N PRO A 181 11.00 5.36 -20.30
CA PRO A 181 11.18 4.88 -21.67
C PRO A 181 11.89 3.53 -21.67
N THR A 182 11.53 2.68 -22.62
CA THR A 182 12.14 1.36 -22.82
C THR A 182 12.73 1.25 -24.23
N PRO A 183 13.67 0.32 -24.48
CA PRO A 183 14.19 0.09 -25.82
C PRO A 183 13.24 -0.74 -26.71
N TRP A 184 12.06 -1.14 -26.21
CA TRP A 184 11.15 -2.02 -26.93
C TRP A 184 10.03 -1.24 -27.60
N ALA A 185 9.55 -1.78 -28.72
CA ALA A 185 8.34 -1.35 -29.38
C ALA A 185 7.43 -2.56 -29.63
N GLU A 186 6.12 -2.35 -29.55
CA GLU A 186 5.09 -3.33 -29.89
C GLU A 186 4.17 -2.67 -30.91
N ASP A 187 3.96 -3.33 -32.05
CA ASP A 187 3.22 -2.78 -33.21
C ASP A 187 3.69 -1.38 -33.64
N GLY A 188 5.01 -1.16 -33.62
CA GLY A 188 5.64 0.12 -33.96
C GLY A 188 5.48 1.23 -32.91
N LYS A 189 4.86 0.95 -31.76
CA LYS A 189 4.71 1.90 -30.65
C LYS A 189 5.72 1.65 -29.56
N ALA A 190 6.50 2.68 -29.22
CA ALA A 190 7.44 2.65 -28.11
C ALA A 190 6.71 2.29 -26.80
N GLN A 191 7.27 1.35 -26.06
CA GLN A 191 6.72 0.90 -24.78
C GLN A 191 7.34 1.69 -23.63
N THR A 192 6.56 1.95 -22.59
CA THR A 192 7.00 2.63 -21.38
C THR A 192 6.57 1.87 -20.12
N LEU A 193 7.37 1.95 -19.07
CA LEU A 193 7.03 1.41 -17.75
C LEU A 193 6.52 2.52 -16.83
N GLU A 194 5.54 2.20 -16.00
CA GLU A 194 5.13 3.05 -14.89
C GLU A 194 6.15 2.97 -13.75
N MET A 195 6.51 4.11 -13.16
CA MET A 195 7.32 4.17 -11.95
C MET A 195 6.71 5.17 -10.96
N VAL A 196 6.40 4.71 -9.75
CA VAL A 196 6.00 5.62 -8.66
C VAL A 196 7.25 6.11 -7.94
N VAL A 197 7.37 7.42 -7.72
CA VAL A 197 8.54 8.07 -7.14
C VAL A 197 8.14 8.82 -5.88
N TYR A 198 8.89 8.63 -4.80
CA TYR A 198 8.78 9.35 -3.54
C TYR A 198 10.06 10.15 -3.37
N ARG A 199 9.98 11.48 -3.48
CA ARG A 199 11.10 12.41 -3.29
C ARG A 199 11.06 13.03 -1.89
N PRO A 200 12.14 12.99 -1.10
CA PRO A 200 12.20 13.67 0.19
C PRO A 200 11.85 15.16 0.07
N VAL A 201 11.11 15.72 1.04
CA VAL A 201 10.89 17.18 1.13
C VAL A 201 11.87 17.87 2.07
N SER A 202 12.50 17.11 2.97
CA SER A 202 13.39 17.64 4.01
C SER A 202 14.80 17.98 3.50
N THR A 203 15.18 17.48 2.33
CA THR A 203 16.53 17.64 1.76
C THR A 203 16.45 17.92 0.26
N PRO A 204 17.28 18.83 -0.28
CA PRO A 204 17.43 18.97 -1.73
C PRO A 204 18.20 17.77 -2.32
N GLY A 205 17.98 17.48 -3.61
CA GLY A 205 18.72 16.44 -4.33
C GLY A 205 20.13 16.87 -4.75
N PRO A 206 20.92 15.98 -5.38
CA PRO A 206 20.56 14.60 -5.75
C PRO A 206 20.44 13.67 -4.54
N TRP A 207 19.48 12.73 -4.59
CA TRP A 207 19.18 11.84 -3.46
C TRP A 207 19.77 10.44 -3.65
N PRO A 208 20.29 9.81 -2.57
CA PRO A 208 20.48 8.37 -2.59
C PRO A 208 19.12 7.72 -2.88
N THR A 209 19.10 6.70 -3.74
CA THR A 209 17.85 6.18 -4.31
C THR A 209 17.70 4.69 -4.03
N LEU A 210 16.57 4.31 -3.44
CA LEU A 210 16.10 2.93 -3.33
C LEU A 210 15.20 2.58 -4.50
N VAL A 211 15.55 1.54 -5.25
CA VAL A 211 14.68 0.87 -6.23
C VAL A 211 13.99 -0.31 -5.53
N PHE A 212 12.69 -0.21 -5.31
CA PHE A 212 11.91 -1.20 -4.57
C PHE A 212 10.95 -1.97 -5.47
N ASN A 213 11.27 -3.23 -5.75
CA ASN A 213 10.55 -4.10 -6.67
C ASN A 213 9.32 -4.75 -6.02
N HIS A 214 8.18 -4.69 -6.72
CA HIS A 214 6.95 -5.35 -6.29
C HIS A 214 7.03 -6.88 -6.44
N GLY A 215 6.24 -7.60 -5.64
CA GLY A 215 6.08 -9.06 -5.72
C GLY A 215 5.13 -9.52 -6.83
N SER A 216 4.68 -10.77 -6.73
CA SER A 216 3.67 -11.37 -7.61
C SER A 216 2.26 -10.88 -7.28
N THR A 217 1.31 -11.06 -8.20
CA THR A 217 -0.12 -10.76 -8.00
C THR A 217 -0.87 -12.03 -7.60
N GLY A 218 -0.64 -12.50 -6.37
CA GLY A 218 -1.22 -13.75 -5.87
C GLY A 218 -0.64 -14.98 -6.60
N GLU A 219 -1.52 -15.85 -7.10
CA GLU A 219 -1.15 -17.02 -7.91
C GLU A 219 -1.07 -16.72 -9.41
N GLY A 220 -1.32 -15.48 -9.82
CA GLY A 220 -1.38 -15.09 -11.23
C GLY A 220 -2.69 -15.45 -11.92
N ASN A 221 -3.70 -15.93 -11.18
CA ASN A 221 -5.00 -16.35 -11.73
C ASN A 221 -6.07 -15.24 -11.73
N GLN A 222 -5.73 -14.02 -11.30
CA GLN A 222 -6.65 -12.87 -11.28
C GLN A 222 -6.13 -11.72 -12.14
N PRO A 223 -6.45 -11.69 -13.44
CA PRO A 223 -5.95 -10.67 -14.37
C PRO A 223 -6.26 -9.23 -13.97
N ALA A 224 -7.39 -9.01 -13.28
CA ALA A 224 -7.76 -7.70 -12.76
C ALA A 224 -6.70 -7.10 -11.83
N TRP A 225 -5.95 -7.93 -11.09
CA TRP A 225 -4.92 -7.46 -10.16
C TRP A 225 -3.66 -6.98 -10.87
N PHE A 226 -3.43 -7.41 -12.12
CA PHE A 226 -2.23 -7.05 -12.88
C PHE A 226 -2.14 -5.54 -13.09
N LYS A 227 -3.28 -4.86 -13.21
CA LYS A 227 -3.35 -3.41 -13.43
C LYS A 227 -3.29 -2.56 -12.16
N PHE A 228 -3.13 -3.17 -10.99
CA PHE A 228 -2.91 -2.42 -9.76
C PHE A 228 -1.46 -1.93 -9.65
N THR A 229 -1.27 -0.61 -9.65
CA THR A 229 0.01 0.02 -9.37
C THR A 229 0.46 -0.30 -7.94
N SER A 230 1.67 -0.86 -7.80
CA SER A 230 2.23 -1.27 -6.52
C SER A 230 3.26 -0.26 -6.01
N ALA A 231 2.95 0.38 -4.89
CA ALA A 231 3.91 1.17 -4.11
C ALA A 231 3.60 0.95 -2.63
N SER A 232 4.63 0.77 -1.80
CA SER A 232 4.44 0.63 -0.35
C SER A 232 4.59 2.00 0.32
N PRO A 233 3.51 2.60 0.87
CA PRO A 233 3.61 3.90 1.52
C PRO A 233 4.50 3.84 2.76
N LYS A 234 4.51 2.71 3.46
CA LYS A 234 5.37 2.47 4.63
C LYS A 234 6.85 2.51 4.25
N VAL A 235 7.25 1.82 3.17
CA VAL A 235 8.65 1.85 2.69
C VAL A 235 9.00 3.23 2.15
N GLY A 236 8.13 3.82 1.33
CA GLY A 236 8.31 5.16 0.76
C GLY A 236 8.54 6.21 1.85
N ARG A 237 7.68 6.23 2.86
CA ARG A 237 7.77 7.13 4.03
C ARG A 237 9.07 6.92 4.81
N TYR A 238 9.36 5.68 5.21
CA TYR A 238 10.52 5.37 6.05
C TYR A 238 11.85 5.88 5.47
N PHE A 239 12.05 5.67 4.16
CA PHE A 239 13.26 6.08 3.46
C PHE A 239 13.25 7.58 3.14
N ALA A 240 12.12 8.15 2.72
CA ALA A 240 12.03 9.58 2.42
C ALA A 240 12.28 10.46 3.64
N GLU A 241 11.79 10.07 4.83
CA GLU A 241 12.10 10.73 6.10
C GLU A 241 13.61 10.77 6.41
N ARG A 242 14.37 9.83 5.84
CA ARG A 242 15.83 9.70 6.01
C ARG A 242 16.61 10.29 4.83
N GLY A 243 15.95 11.06 3.96
CA GLY A 243 16.59 11.72 2.82
C GLY A 243 16.88 10.80 1.63
N TRP A 244 16.21 9.65 1.54
CA TRP A 244 16.31 8.74 0.39
C TRP A 244 15.12 8.91 -0.55
N GLN A 245 15.40 9.06 -1.85
CA GLN A 245 14.38 8.86 -2.87
C GLN A 245 14.01 7.38 -2.92
N VAL A 246 12.73 7.07 -3.10
CA VAL A 246 12.27 5.70 -3.34
C VAL A 246 11.53 5.64 -4.65
N VAL A 247 11.88 4.67 -5.48
CA VAL A 247 11.18 4.39 -6.73
C VAL A 247 10.61 2.99 -6.71
N PHE A 248 9.37 2.85 -7.18
CA PHE A 248 8.65 1.59 -7.32
C PHE A 248 8.35 1.37 -8.80
N PRO A 249 9.29 0.78 -9.57
CA PRO A 249 9.02 0.45 -10.95
C PRO A 249 7.96 -0.65 -11.04
N GLN A 250 7.00 -0.47 -11.94
CA GLN A 250 6.07 -1.51 -12.33
C GLN A 250 6.64 -2.22 -13.55
N ARG A 251 6.83 -3.54 -13.44
CA ARG A 251 7.31 -4.35 -14.57
C ARG A 251 6.30 -4.35 -15.71
N ARG A 252 6.68 -4.83 -16.89
CA ARG A 252 5.83 -4.80 -18.09
C ARG A 252 4.47 -5.43 -17.82
N GLY A 253 3.42 -4.76 -18.28
CA GLY A 253 2.03 -5.14 -18.06
C GLY A 253 1.49 -4.99 -16.63
N ARG A 254 2.31 -4.59 -15.64
CA ARG A 254 1.87 -4.27 -14.28
C ARG A 254 1.48 -2.81 -14.13
N GLY A 255 0.50 -2.54 -13.27
CA GLY A 255 0.02 -1.16 -13.07
C GLY A 255 -0.41 -0.55 -14.41
N GLN A 256 0.12 0.63 -14.70
CA GLN A 256 -0.05 1.31 -15.97
C GLN A 256 1.06 1.01 -16.98
N SER A 257 2.07 0.20 -16.68
CA SER A 257 3.11 -0.17 -17.65
C SER A 257 2.52 -0.80 -18.89
N ASP A 258 3.10 -0.45 -20.04
CA ASP A 258 2.71 -1.01 -21.33
C ASP A 258 3.14 -2.49 -21.44
N GLY A 259 2.71 -3.15 -22.52
CA GLY A 259 3.02 -4.55 -22.84
C GLY A 259 2.29 -5.60 -22.00
N LEU A 260 2.56 -6.87 -22.32
CA LEU A 260 1.96 -8.03 -21.67
C LEU A 260 2.58 -8.31 -20.29
N TYR A 261 1.72 -8.56 -19.29
CA TYR A 261 2.18 -9.14 -18.03
C TYR A 261 2.50 -10.61 -18.24
N ASP A 262 3.79 -10.92 -18.24
CA ASP A 262 4.27 -12.29 -18.35
C ASP A 262 5.47 -12.48 -17.44
N GLU A 263 5.27 -13.34 -16.47
CA GLU A 263 6.16 -13.49 -15.34
C GLU A 263 6.42 -14.98 -15.09
N GLY A 264 6.36 -15.79 -16.15
CA GLY A 264 6.59 -17.23 -16.08
C GLY A 264 5.31 -18.00 -15.78
N PHE A 265 4.33 -17.82 -16.66
CA PHE A 265 3.03 -18.47 -16.56
C PHE A 265 3.02 -19.88 -17.16
N GLU A 266 2.02 -20.67 -16.77
CA GLU A 266 1.64 -21.88 -17.51
C GLU A 266 1.29 -21.56 -18.97
N ALA A 267 1.27 -22.58 -19.84
CA ALA A 267 1.00 -22.39 -21.27
C ALA A 267 -0.36 -21.71 -21.54
N ASP A 268 -1.37 -22.08 -20.76
CA ASP A 268 -2.72 -21.51 -20.81
C ASP A 268 -2.85 -20.18 -20.06
N ARG A 269 -1.76 -19.75 -19.40
CA ARG A 269 -1.68 -18.55 -18.57
C ARG A 269 -2.68 -18.49 -17.42
N SER A 270 -3.15 -19.64 -16.96
CA SER A 270 -4.10 -19.75 -15.84
C SER A 270 -3.51 -19.36 -14.48
N ARG A 271 -2.19 -19.54 -14.30
CA ARG A 271 -1.42 -19.21 -13.10
C ARG A 271 0.08 -19.17 -13.39
N TYR A 272 0.89 -18.77 -12.41
CA TYR A 272 2.35 -18.93 -12.49
C TYR A 272 2.73 -20.41 -12.57
N SER A 273 3.80 -20.70 -13.30
CA SER A 273 4.36 -22.04 -13.39
C SER A 273 5.49 -22.23 -12.40
N CYS A 274 5.56 -23.44 -11.81
CA CYS A 274 6.71 -23.88 -11.03
C CYS A 274 7.79 -24.54 -11.89
N LEU A 275 7.54 -24.73 -13.19
CA LEU A 275 8.48 -25.33 -14.11
C LEU A 275 9.60 -24.33 -14.46
N PRO A 276 10.89 -24.69 -14.28
CA PRO A 276 12.02 -23.79 -14.57
C PRO A 276 12.01 -23.23 -15.99
N GLU A 277 11.66 -24.06 -16.98
CA GLU A 277 11.60 -23.68 -18.40
C GLU A 277 10.55 -22.60 -18.71
N ARG A 278 9.58 -22.40 -17.81
CA ARG A 278 8.58 -21.32 -17.92
C ARG A 278 8.89 -20.17 -16.97
N SER A 279 9.28 -20.48 -15.74
CA SER A 279 9.50 -19.47 -14.69
C SER A 279 10.77 -18.64 -14.90
N LEU A 280 11.88 -19.24 -15.36
CA LEU A 280 13.15 -18.54 -15.57
C LEU A 280 13.09 -17.47 -16.68
N PRO A 281 12.48 -17.72 -17.86
CA PRO A 281 12.26 -16.65 -18.85
C PRO A 281 11.48 -15.45 -18.30
N GLY A 282 10.55 -15.69 -17.36
CA GLY A 282 9.83 -14.63 -16.66
C GLY A 282 10.72 -13.80 -15.72
N VAL A 283 11.80 -14.37 -15.19
CA VAL A 283 12.83 -13.63 -14.44
C VAL A 283 13.70 -12.81 -15.39
N ASP A 284 14.13 -13.37 -16.52
CA ASP A 284 14.94 -12.66 -17.52
C ASP A 284 14.19 -11.44 -18.06
N ARG A 285 12.90 -11.58 -18.34
CA ARG A 285 12.03 -10.46 -18.72
C ARG A 285 11.96 -9.38 -17.65
N ALA A 286 11.87 -9.78 -16.38
CA ALA A 286 11.85 -8.85 -15.25
C ALA A 286 13.21 -8.14 -15.04
N ILE A 287 14.32 -8.81 -15.33
CA ILE A 287 15.67 -8.20 -15.33
C ILE A 287 15.74 -7.14 -16.43
N ALA A 288 15.25 -7.43 -17.63
CA ALA A 288 15.23 -6.46 -18.73
C ALA A 288 14.40 -5.21 -18.41
N ASP A 289 13.23 -5.37 -17.78
CA ASP A 289 12.40 -4.24 -17.29
C ASP A 289 13.15 -3.39 -16.24
N LEU A 290 13.94 -4.04 -15.38
CA LEU A 290 14.76 -3.37 -14.40
C LEU A 290 15.98 -2.67 -15.02
N ASP A 291 16.59 -3.24 -16.07
CA ASP A 291 17.66 -2.58 -16.82
C ASP A 291 17.19 -1.27 -17.45
N ALA A 292 16.00 -1.24 -18.06
CA ALA A 292 15.40 0.00 -18.58
C ALA A 292 15.20 1.04 -17.46
N THR A 293 14.71 0.59 -16.30
CA THR A 293 14.54 1.45 -15.11
C THR A 293 15.88 2.01 -14.62
N MET A 294 16.89 1.16 -14.46
CA MET A 294 18.21 1.57 -13.96
C MET A 294 18.92 2.49 -14.95
N ALA A 295 18.81 2.23 -16.26
CA ALA A 295 19.34 3.11 -17.30
C ALA A 295 18.71 4.50 -17.23
N TYR A 296 17.39 4.58 -17.05
CA TYR A 296 16.67 5.85 -16.87
C TYR A 296 17.11 6.59 -15.61
N LEU A 297 17.20 5.89 -14.47
CA LEU A 297 17.62 6.50 -13.19
C LEU A 297 19.05 7.06 -13.26
N ARG A 298 19.98 6.40 -13.95
CA ARG A 298 21.37 6.87 -14.10
C ARG A 298 21.49 8.20 -14.85
N GLN A 299 20.50 8.55 -15.66
CA GLN A 299 20.50 9.80 -16.43
C GLN A 299 19.82 10.96 -15.69
N ARG A 300 19.22 10.70 -14.53
CA ARG A 300 18.46 11.70 -13.80
C ARG A 300 19.36 12.59 -12.94
N PRO A 301 19.21 13.92 -13.01
CA PRO A 301 20.02 14.84 -12.20
C PRO A 301 19.65 14.84 -10.71
N ASP A 302 18.48 14.31 -10.35
CA ASP A 302 18.02 14.22 -8.97
C ASP A 302 18.41 12.91 -8.27
N VAL A 303 19.13 12.02 -8.95
CA VAL A 303 19.59 10.72 -8.44
C VAL A 303 21.09 10.75 -8.14
N ASP A 304 21.47 10.38 -6.92
CA ASP A 304 22.86 10.09 -6.58
C ASP A 304 23.20 8.66 -7.02
N THR A 305 23.87 8.55 -8.17
CA THR A 305 24.22 7.27 -8.77
C THR A 305 25.30 6.50 -8.01
N THR A 306 25.97 7.13 -7.05
CA THR A 306 26.96 6.47 -6.17
C THR A 306 26.29 5.75 -4.99
N ARG A 307 25.03 6.10 -4.68
CA ARG A 307 24.25 5.55 -3.57
C ARG A 307 22.90 5.02 -4.05
N LEU A 308 22.99 3.91 -4.78
CA LEU A 308 21.83 3.13 -5.23
C LEU A 308 21.65 1.89 -4.36
N LEU A 309 20.44 1.72 -3.84
CA LEU A 309 20.01 0.51 -3.15
C LEU A 309 18.94 -0.17 -3.99
N ILE A 310 19.01 -1.49 -4.10
CA ILE A 310 17.96 -2.30 -4.72
C ILE A 310 17.36 -3.24 -3.67
N GLY A 311 16.05 -3.34 -3.65
CA GLY A 311 15.31 -4.23 -2.77
C GLY A 311 13.94 -4.57 -3.33
N GLY A 312 13.18 -5.36 -2.59
CA GLY A 312 11.82 -5.70 -2.99
C GLY A 312 11.17 -6.70 -2.05
N VAL A 313 9.93 -7.05 -2.35
CA VAL A 313 9.13 -7.98 -1.54
C VAL A 313 8.81 -9.25 -2.31
N SER A 314 8.91 -10.42 -1.64
CA SER A 314 8.65 -11.73 -2.25
C SER A 314 9.45 -11.90 -3.54
N ARG A 315 8.80 -12.18 -4.69
CA ARG A 315 9.43 -12.23 -6.01
C ARG A 315 10.31 -11.00 -6.31
N GLY A 316 9.87 -9.80 -5.93
CA GLY A 316 10.66 -8.58 -6.13
C GLY A 316 11.96 -8.59 -5.33
N GLY A 317 11.99 -9.21 -4.16
CA GLY A 317 13.20 -9.44 -3.39
C GLY A 317 14.15 -10.43 -4.08
N ILE A 318 13.60 -11.55 -4.59
CA ILE A 318 14.37 -12.54 -5.37
C ILE A 318 14.98 -11.88 -6.61
N LEU A 319 14.19 -11.10 -7.36
CA LEU A 319 14.65 -10.34 -8.52
C LEU A 319 15.79 -9.39 -8.15
N SER A 320 15.69 -8.71 -7.00
CA SER A 320 16.72 -7.78 -6.54
C SER A 320 18.05 -8.48 -6.28
N VAL A 321 18.02 -9.67 -5.68
CA VAL A 321 19.21 -10.51 -5.46
C VAL A 321 19.80 -10.97 -6.80
N ALA A 322 18.97 -11.48 -7.70
CA ALA A 322 19.39 -11.93 -9.02
C ALA A 322 20.04 -10.80 -9.84
N TYR A 323 19.41 -9.62 -9.83
CA TYR A 323 19.92 -8.43 -10.53
C TYR A 323 21.27 -7.96 -9.98
N GLY A 324 21.42 -7.91 -8.65
CA GLY A 324 22.69 -7.57 -8.02
C GLY A 324 23.81 -8.54 -8.40
N ALA A 325 23.52 -9.85 -8.42
CA ALA A 325 24.48 -10.88 -8.81
C ALA A 325 24.90 -10.81 -10.29
N ALA A 326 23.98 -10.45 -11.18
CA ALA A 326 24.27 -10.26 -12.61
C ALA A 326 25.12 -9.00 -12.86
N SER A 327 24.78 -7.89 -12.20
CA SER A 327 25.45 -6.59 -12.37
C SER A 327 26.95 -6.62 -12.02
N HIS A 328 27.33 -7.46 -11.05
CA HIS A 328 28.75 -7.63 -10.67
C HIS A 328 29.57 -8.44 -11.68
N ARG A 329 28.94 -9.19 -12.60
CA ARG A 329 29.67 -9.97 -13.62
C ARG A 329 30.09 -9.09 -14.80
N CYS A 330 29.29 -8.11 -15.21
CA CYS A 330 29.65 -7.19 -16.30
C CYS A 330 30.66 -6.10 -15.92
N SER A 331 30.87 -5.82 -14.63
CA SER A 331 31.87 -4.84 -14.16
C SER A 331 33.27 -5.44 -13.96
N ARG A 332 33.44 -6.74 -14.20
CA ARG A 332 34.72 -7.46 -14.10
C ARG A 332 35.18 -8.06 -15.43
N ALA A 333 34.48 -7.81 -16.53
CA ALA A 333 34.83 -8.27 -17.88
C ALA A 333 35.38 -7.09 -18.70
#